data_AF-A0A6N2EFV8-F1
#
_entry.id   AF-A0A6N2EFV8-F1
#
_cell.length_a   1.000
_cell.length_b   1.000
_cell.length_c   1.000
_cell.angle_alpha   90.00
_cell.angle_beta   90.00
_cell.angle_gamma   90.00
#
_symmetry.space_group_name_H-M   'P 1'
#
loop_
_entity.id
_entity.type
_entity.pdbx_description
1 polymer ?
#
loop_
_entity_poly.entity_id
_entity_poly.type
_entity_poly.pdbx_seq_one_letter_code
_entity_poly.pdbx_strand_id
1 'polypeptide(L)' 'MFDAFTKLIAQADARGEFLSPGQIDALAAMVADGNKRMDAVNRITSNASAIVTNAARD' A
#
# COMPACT_ATOMS: atom_id res chain seq x y z
N MET A 1 12.22 -0.71 0.23
CA MET A 1 10.75 -0.63 0.09
C MET A 1 10.21 -2.03 0.36
N PHE A 2 9.46 -2.23 1.45
CA PHE A 2 8.89 -3.53 1.82
C PHE A 2 7.36 -3.41 1.80
N ASP A 3 6.79 -3.75 0.65
CA ASP A 3 5.37 -3.67 0.35
C ASP A 3 4.77 -5.07 0.17
N ALA A 4 3.48 -5.15 -0.17
CA ALA A 4 2.80 -6.42 -0.36
C ALA A 4 3.40 -7.27 -1.49
N PHE A 5 3.87 -6.65 -2.57
CA PHE A 5 4.47 -7.36 -3.71
C PHE A 5 5.82 -7.98 -3.32
N THR A 6 6.73 -7.15 -2.81
CA THR A 6 8.07 -7.57 -2.40
C THR A 6 8.02 -8.62 -1.30
N LYS A 7 7.07 -8.52 -0.36
CA LYS A 7 6.86 -9.55 0.68
C LYS A 7 6.43 -10.89 0.09
N LEU A 8 5.46 -10.90 -0.83
CA LEU A 8 4.94 -12.14 -1.40
C LEU A 8 5.96 -12.83 -2.31
N ILE A 9 6.70 -12.03 -3.10
CA ILE A 9 7.78 -12.52 -3.96
C ILE A 9 8.90 -13.12 -3.12
N ALA A 10 9.37 -12.42 -2.08
CA ALA A 10 10.41 -12.94 -1.19
C ALA A 10 10.00 -14.23 -0.48
N GLN A 11 8.72 -14.37 -0.12
CA GLN A 11 8.18 -15.61 0.47
C GLN A 11 8.09 -16.77 -0.52
N ALA A 12 7.80 -16.50 -1.79
CA ALA A 12 7.76 -17.51 -2.84
C ALA A 12 9.18 -17.98 -3.19
N ASP A 13 10.10 -17.03 -3.37
CA ASP A 13 11.52 -17.29 -3.63
C ASP A 13 12.18 -18.11 -2.53
N ALA A 14 11.95 -17.75 -1.25
CA ALA A 14 12.47 -18.50 -0.11
C ALA A 14 11.97 -19.95 -0.02
N ARG A 15 10.86 -20.28 -0.68
CA ARG A 15 10.31 -21.65 -0.75
C ARG A 15 10.64 -22.36 -2.06
N GLY A 16 11.19 -21.66 -3.05
CA GLY A 16 11.40 -22.20 -4.40
C GLY A 16 10.09 -22.54 -5.12
N GLU A 17 9.00 -21.86 -4.77
CA GLU A 17 7.66 -22.12 -5.30
C GLU A 17 7.15 -20.94 -6.13
N PHE A 18 6.27 -21.22 -7.08
CA PHE A 18 5.53 -20.17 -7.80
C PHE A 18 4.42 -19.57 -6.93
N LEU A 19 3.99 -18.37 -7.30
CA LEU A 19 2.80 -17.77 -6.70
C LEU A 19 1.56 -18.58 -7.05
N SER A 20 0.73 -18.85 -6.05
CA SER A 20 -0.60 -19.44 -6.22
C SER A 20 -1.58 -18.45 -6.87
N PRO A 21 -2.65 -18.92 -7.51
CA PRO A 21 -3.69 -18.05 -8.07
C PRO A 21 -4.28 -17.07 -7.03
N GLY A 22 -4.59 -17.55 -5.81
CA GLY A 22 -5.14 -16.68 -4.76
C GLY A 22 -4.19 -15.58 -4.28
N GLN A 23 -2.87 -15.81 -4.38
CA GLN A 23 -1.86 -14.79 -4.13
C GLN A 23 -1.84 -13.72 -5.21
N ILE A 24 -2.04 -14.11 -6.47
CA ILE A 24 -2.14 -13.18 -7.60
C ILE A 24 -3.43 -12.36 -7.50
N ASP A 25 -4.55 -12.99 -7.14
CA ASP A 25 -5.83 -12.32 -6.95
C ASP A 25 -5.76 -11.26 -5.82
N ALA A 26 -5.06 -11.57 -4.73
CA ALA A 26 -4.85 -10.62 -3.64
C ALA A 26 -4.03 -9.38 -4.08
N LEU A 27 -3.00 -9.58 -4.91
CA LEU A 27 -2.23 -8.47 -5.48
C LEU A 27 -3.06 -7.65 -6.47
N ALA A 28 -3.89 -8.30 -7.29
CA ALA A 28 -4.80 -7.63 -8.21
C ALA A 28 -5.85 -6.78 -7.46
N ALA A 29 -6.41 -7.30 -6.36
CA ALA A 29 -7.31 -6.54 -5.50
C ALA A 29 -6.63 -5.31 -4.90
N MET A 30 -5.36 -5.41 -4.49
CA MET A 30 -4.59 -4.27 -4.01
C MET A 30 -4.43 -3.19 -5.11
N VAL A 31 -4.21 -3.58 -6.36
CA VAL A 31 -4.13 -2.64 -7.49
C VAL A 31 -5.49 -1.99 -7.75
N ALA A 32 -6.58 -2.75 -7.69
CA ALA A 32 -7.94 -2.22 -7.85
C ALA A 32 -8.28 -1.14 -6.80
N ASP A 33 -7.79 -1.31 -5.56
CA ASP A 33 -7.92 -0.33 -4.48
C ASP A 33 -6.88 0.81 -4.54
N GLY A 34 -6.06 0.87 -5.60
CA GLY A 34 -5.01 1.88 -5.77
C GLY A 34 -5.53 3.33 -5.71
N ASN A 35 -6.62 3.62 -6.41
CA ASN A 35 -7.20 4.98 -6.45
C ASN A 35 -7.63 5.46 -5.07
N LYS A 36 -8.20 4.59 -4.23
CA LYS A 36 -8.61 4.94 -2.86
C LYS A 36 -7.43 5.45 -2.03
N ARG A 37 -6.25 4.82 -2.18
CA ARG A 37 -5.03 5.23 -1.47
C ARG A 37 -4.44 6.51 -2.05
N MET A 38 -4.50 6.69 -3.36
CA MET A 38 -4.10 7.95 -4.01
C MET A 38 -4.97 9.13 -3.54
N ASP A 39 -6.29 8.94 -3.42
CA ASP A 39 -7.20 9.97 -2.90
C ASP A 39 -6.86 10.38 -1.46
N ALA A 40 -6.54 9.40 -0.61
CA ALA A 40 -6.08 9.66 0.75
C ALA A 40 -4.77 10.47 0.77
N VAL A 41 -3.78 10.09 -0.06
CA VAL A 41 -2.51 10.83 -0.18
C VAL A 41 -2.72 12.25 -0.70
N ASN A 42 -3.60 12.43 -1.69
CA ASN A 42 -3.94 13.74 -2.24
C ASN A 42 -4.57 14.63 -1.16
N ARG A 43 -5.48 14.10 -0.35
CA ARG A 43 -6.12 14.84 0.75
C ARG A 43 -5.12 15.21 1.85
N ILE A 44 -4.21 14.30 2.20
CA ILE A 44 -3.14 14.57 3.20
C ILE A 44 -2.21 15.67 2.67
N THR A 45 -1.68 15.48 1.46
CA THR A 45 -0.67 16.39 0.88
C THR A 45 -1.22 17.80 0.68
N SER A 46 -2.45 17.93 0.16
CA SER A 46 -3.10 19.23 -0.05
C SER A 46 -3.40 20.00 1.25
N ASN A 47 -3.46 19.31 2.39
CA ASN A 47 -3.81 19.90 3.69
C ASN A 47 -2.67 19.81 4.73
N ALA A 48 -1.46 19.44 4.33
CA ALA A 48 -0.38 19.07 5.24
C ALA A 48 -0.09 20.14 6.32
N SER A 49 0.02 21.42 5.93
CA SER A 49 0.30 22.52 6.87
C SER A 49 -0.81 22.72 7.90
N ALA A 50 -2.07 22.60 7.48
CA ALA A 50 -3.22 22.73 8.37
C ALA A 50 -3.29 21.56 9.37
N ILE A 51 -3.04 20.34 8.89
CA ILE A 51 -2.97 19.14 9.73
C ILE A 51 -1.92 19.30 10.82
N VAL A 52 -0.69 19.73 10.47
CA VAL A 52 0.40 19.92 11.44
C VAL A 52 0.11 21.06 12.41
N THR A 53 -0.40 22.20 11.92
CA THR A 53 -0.69 23.37 12.78
C THR A 53 -1.78 23.08 13.79
N ASN A 54 -2.82 22.34 13.40
CA ASN A 54 -3.89 21.95 14.32
C ASN A 54 -3.39 20.93 15.34
N ALA A 55 -2.66 19.90 14.90
CA ALA A 55 -2.12 18.87 15.81
C ALA A 55 -1.13 19.40 16.86
N ALA A 56 -0.45 20.52 16.59
CA ALA A 56 0.46 21.16 17.54
C ALA A 56 -0.23 22.08 18.55
N ARG A 57 -1.53 22.39 18.35
CA ARG A 57 -2.33 23.26 19.22
C ARG A 57 -3.22 22.48 20.19
N ASP A 58 -3.41 21.18 19.95
CA ASP A 58 -4.01 20.22 20.88
C ASP A 58 -2.96 19.73 21.90
#